data_AF-A0AAU7ZFW5-F1
#
_entry.id   AF-A0AAU7ZFW5-F1
#
_cell.length_a   1.000
_cell.length_b   1.000
_cell.length_c   1.000
_cell.angle_alpha   90.00
_cell.angle_beta   90.00
_cell.angle_gamma   90.00
#
_symmetry.space_group_name_H-M   'P 1'
#
loop_
_entity.id
_entity.type
_entity.pdbx_description
1 polymer ?
#
loop_
_entity_poly.entity_id
_entity_poly.type
_entity_poly.pdbx_seq_one_letter_code
_entity_poly.pdbx_strand_id
1 'polypeptide(L)'
;MSNMTKWTTQHLVEKGNKHGLSGVHPDWGMHPSWIAGIEGLDAYNRWVSEVLMPIVFQWIDENYDEVYASVPPDLEDDVGVVIASAFEIVKGMQNYTDGENKAQEFATAHGHGQVDLTTINPVWTDIISKVRNDTTAEFQKYKGVLKDTI
;
A
#
# COMPACT_ATOMS: atom_id res chain seq x y z
N MET A 1 22.30 12.42 -27.76
CA MET A 1 22.33 11.42 -26.66
C MET A 1 22.38 12.20 -25.36
N SER A 2 21.21 12.53 -24.81
CA SER A 2 21.09 13.32 -23.58
C SER A 2 21.27 12.38 -22.40
N ASN A 3 22.28 12.65 -21.57
CA ASN A 3 22.50 11.97 -20.29
C ASN A 3 21.47 12.48 -19.27
N MET A 4 20.18 12.24 -19.50
CA MET A 4 19.20 12.30 -18.43
C MET A 4 19.52 11.14 -17.49
N THR A 5 20.04 11.49 -16.32
CA THR A 5 20.18 10.58 -15.19
C THR A 5 18.75 10.15 -14.84
N LYS A 6 18.30 9.06 -15.49
CA LYS A 6 17.04 8.39 -15.23
C LYS A 6 16.86 8.35 -13.72
N TRP A 7 15.68 8.72 -13.25
CA TRP A 7 15.23 8.43 -11.89
C TRP A 7 15.26 6.90 -11.71
N THR A 8 16.45 6.37 -11.44
CA THR A 8 16.62 4.95 -11.16
C THR A 8 15.81 4.68 -9.91
N THR A 9 15.06 3.58 -9.92
CA THR A 9 14.26 3.03 -8.83
C THR A 9 14.95 3.19 -7.46
N GLN A 10 16.29 3.10 -7.45
CA GLN A 10 17.17 3.34 -6.30
C GLN A 10 17.00 4.72 -5.62
N HIS A 11 16.87 5.82 -6.38
CA HIS A 11 16.75 7.18 -5.83
C HIS A 11 15.40 7.42 -5.11
N LEU A 12 14.35 6.72 -5.52
CA LEU A 12 13.02 6.81 -4.91
C LEU A 12 12.95 5.98 -3.62
N VAL A 13 13.56 4.79 -3.62
CA VAL A 13 13.69 3.92 -2.43
C VAL A 13 14.52 4.59 -1.33
N GLU A 14 15.61 5.29 -1.67
CA GLU A 14 16.46 5.98 -0.68
C GLU A 14 15.79 7.19 -0.01
N LYS A 15 14.85 7.88 -0.70
CA LYS A 15 14.12 9.03 -0.11
C LYS A 15 12.95 8.59 0.77
N GLY A 16 12.30 7.47 0.46
CA GLY A 16 11.20 6.91 1.27
C GLY A 16 11.62 6.58 2.71
N ASN A 17 12.85 6.09 2.89
CA ASN A 17 13.37 5.69 4.21
C ASN A 17 13.64 6.83 5.20
N LYS A 18 13.59 8.10 4.79
CA LYS A 18 13.95 9.26 5.64
C LYS A 18 12.77 9.88 6.40
N HIS A 19 11.54 9.40 6.21
CA HIS A 19 10.32 10.02 6.75
C HIS A 19 9.50 9.05 7.62
N GLY A 20 10.15 8.08 8.26
CA GLY A 20 9.48 7.12 9.12
C GLY A 20 8.67 7.80 10.22
N LEU A 21 7.39 7.45 10.34
CA LEU A 21 6.54 7.96 11.43
C LEU A 21 6.75 7.19 12.75
N SER A 22 7.33 5.99 12.64
CA SER A 22 7.70 5.14 13.78
C SER A 22 8.93 5.69 14.53
N GLY A 23 8.93 5.60 15.87
CA GLY A 23 10.07 6.02 16.70
C GLY A 23 10.25 7.53 16.92
N VAL A 24 9.30 8.36 16.48
CA VAL A 24 9.33 9.83 16.66
C VAL A 24 8.98 10.26 18.10
N HIS A 25 8.26 9.42 18.83
CA HIS A 25 7.86 9.64 20.23
C HIS A 25 8.30 8.47 21.11
N PRO A 26 8.56 8.71 22.41
CA PRO A 26 8.85 7.61 23.33
C PRO A 26 7.62 6.72 23.51
N ASP A 27 7.76 5.42 23.24
CA ASP A 27 6.67 4.43 23.25
C ASP A 27 5.90 4.36 24.58
N TRP A 28 6.57 4.60 25.71
CA TRP A 28 5.93 4.59 27.03
C TRP A 28 5.02 5.80 27.29
N GLY A 29 5.10 6.84 26.46
CA GLY A 29 4.35 8.09 26.63
C GLY A 29 3.02 8.13 25.88
N MET A 30 2.70 7.13 25.07
CA MET A 30 1.52 7.11 24.21
C MET A 30 0.70 5.83 24.41
N HIS A 31 -0.60 5.88 24.10
CA HIS A 31 -1.44 4.69 24.16
C HIS A 31 -0.96 3.63 23.14
N PRO A 32 -0.86 2.34 23.49
CA PRO A 32 -0.33 1.32 22.59
C PRO A 32 -1.05 1.23 21.23
N SER A 33 -2.38 1.40 21.22
CA SER A 33 -3.17 1.42 19.96
C SER A 33 -2.83 2.61 19.05
N TRP A 34 -2.43 3.76 19.62
CA TRP A 34 -1.96 4.89 18.84
C TRP A 34 -0.63 4.56 18.15
N ILE A 35 0.31 4.00 18.90
CA ILE A 35 1.62 3.59 18.38
C ILE A 35 1.43 2.58 17.24
N ALA A 36 0.65 1.52 17.49
CA ALA A 36 0.35 0.51 16.47
C ALA A 36 -0.31 1.11 15.22
N GLY A 37 -1.18 2.12 15.39
CA GLY A 37 -1.79 2.85 14.27
C GLY A 37 -0.75 3.62 13.43
N ILE A 38 0.13 4.36 14.09
CA ILE A 38 1.20 5.12 13.42
C ILE A 38 2.20 4.19 12.73
N GLU A 39 2.62 3.12 13.39
CA GLU A 39 3.51 2.11 12.79
C GLU A 39 2.86 1.38 11.63
N GLY A 40 1.56 1.08 11.72
CA GLY A 40 0.81 0.50 10.61
C GLY A 40 0.75 1.42 9.38
N LEU A 41 0.54 2.73 9.59
CA LEU A 41 0.60 3.73 8.53
C LEU A 41 2.00 3.85 7.93
N ASP A 42 3.04 3.84 8.76
CA ASP A 42 4.44 3.84 8.32
C ASP A 42 4.76 2.60 7.47
N ALA A 43 4.36 1.42 7.94
CA ALA A 43 4.55 0.15 7.23
C ALA A 43 3.82 0.13 5.89
N TYR A 44 2.59 0.65 5.83
CA TYR A 44 1.85 0.79 4.58
C TYR A 44 2.57 1.75 3.61
N ASN A 45 3.01 2.91 4.11
CA ASN A 45 3.75 3.88 3.30
C ASN A 45 5.05 3.28 2.73
N ARG A 46 5.79 2.52 3.54
CA ARG A 46 6.98 1.78 3.08
C ARG A 46 6.64 0.74 2.05
N TRP A 47 5.59 -0.06 2.26
CA TRP A 47 5.17 -1.05 1.27
C TRP A 47 4.82 -0.41 -0.07
N VAL A 48 4.06 0.70 -0.06
CA VAL A 48 3.77 1.46 -1.29
C VAL A 48 5.06 1.96 -1.92
N SER A 49 5.93 2.62 -1.16
CA SER A 49 7.13 3.28 -1.68
C SER A 49 8.22 2.31 -2.15
N GLU A 50 8.40 1.18 -1.47
CA GLU A 50 9.49 0.23 -1.69
C GLU A 50 9.09 -0.96 -2.54
N VAL A 51 7.79 -1.26 -2.66
CA VAL A 51 7.30 -2.41 -3.44
C VAL A 51 6.44 -1.95 -4.61
N LEU A 52 5.38 -1.18 -4.34
CA LEU A 52 4.42 -0.82 -5.39
C LEU A 52 5.01 0.19 -6.38
N MET A 53 5.60 1.28 -5.90
CA MET A 53 6.14 2.34 -6.75
C MET A 53 7.23 1.83 -7.71
N PRO A 54 8.19 0.98 -7.29
CA PRO A 54 9.13 0.34 -8.21
C PRO A 54 8.49 -0.42 -9.36
N ILE A 55 7.43 -1.18 -9.10
CA ILE A 55 6.69 -1.92 -10.13
C ILE A 55 6.03 -0.95 -11.10
N VAL A 56 5.36 0.08 -10.56
CA VAL A 56 4.70 1.13 -11.36
C VAL A 56 5.70 1.85 -12.26
N PHE A 57 6.84 2.29 -11.73
CA PHE A 57 7.84 2.99 -12.51
C PHE A 57 8.56 2.10 -13.53
N GLN A 58 8.79 0.83 -13.19
CA GLN A 58 9.33 -0.13 -14.16
C GLN A 58 8.37 -0.27 -15.36
N TRP A 59 7.08 -0.40 -15.09
CA TRP A 59 6.07 -0.47 -16.15
C TRP A 59 6.00 0.82 -16.98
N ILE A 60 6.08 2.00 -16.34
CA ILE A 60 6.11 3.29 -17.04
C ILE A 60 7.35 3.40 -17.94
N ASP A 61 8.54 2.97 -17.50
CA ASP A 61 9.75 3.00 -18.33
C ASP A 61 9.63 2.06 -19.54
N GLU A 62 8.98 0.91 -19.38
CA GLU A 62 8.70 -0.04 -20.46
C GLU A 62 7.68 0.48 -21.48
N ASN A 63 6.80 1.41 -21.08
CA ASN A 63 5.72 1.96 -21.90
C ASN A 63 5.89 3.48 -22.11
N TYR A 64 7.13 3.97 -22.06
CA TYR A 64 7.46 5.41 -22.00
C TYR A 64 6.76 6.23 -23.08
N ASP A 65 6.89 5.83 -24.35
CA ASP A 65 6.34 6.60 -25.47
C ASP A 65 4.81 6.76 -25.38
N GLU A 66 4.10 5.72 -24.95
CA GLU A 66 2.64 5.76 -24.80
C GLU A 66 2.23 6.61 -23.59
N VAL A 67 2.91 6.46 -22.46
CA VAL A 67 2.63 7.20 -21.23
C VAL A 67 2.86 8.69 -21.42
N TYR A 68 3.99 9.07 -22.04
CA TYR A 68 4.38 10.47 -22.18
C TYR A 68 3.75 11.16 -23.39
N ALA A 69 3.13 10.43 -24.34
CA ALA A 69 2.49 11.02 -25.52
C ALA A 69 1.40 12.07 -25.20
N SER A 70 0.73 11.94 -24.05
CA SER A 70 -0.34 12.84 -23.63
C SER A 70 0.05 13.80 -22.50
N VAL A 71 1.29 13.71 -22.00
CA VAL A 71 1.78 14.54 -20.89
C VAL A 71 2.32 15.85 -21.45
N PRO A 72 1.85 17.02 -20.96
CA PRO A 72 2.42 18.31 -21.35
C PRO A 72 3.91 18.39 -20.98
N PRO A 73 4.78 18.96 -21.85
CA PRO A 73 6.22 19.03 -21.60
C PRO A 73 6.62 19.73 -20.29
N ASP A 74 5.81 20.66 -19.79
CA ASP A 74 6.02 21.36 -18.52
C ASP A 74 5.63 20.53 -17.29
N LEU A 75 5.00 19.37 -17.48
CA LEU A 75 4.52 18.47 -16.43
C LEU A 75 5.16 17.06 -16.48
N GLU A 76 6.12 16.82 -17.36
CA GLU A 76 6.79 15.52 -17.50
C GLU A 76 7.51 15.06 -16.22
N ASP A 77 7.97 16.01 -15.38
CA ASP A 77 8.61 15.71 -14.10
C ASP A 77 7.63 15.56 -12.92
N ASP A 78 6.33 15.83 -13.13
CA ASP A 78 5.31 15.63 -12.10
C ASP A 78 4.90 14.16 -12.04
N VAL A 79 5.42 13.46 -11.04
CA VAL A 79 5.14 12.03 -10.80
C VAL A 79 3.64 11.73 -10.73
N GLY A 80 2.85 12.62 -10.14
CA GLY A 80 1.40 12.44 -10.06
C GLY A 80 0.73 12.47 -11.43
N VAL A 81 1.15 13.40 -12.29
CA VAL A 81 0.67 13.53 -13.66
C VAL A 81 1.07 12.31 -14.51
N VAL A 82 2.33 11.88 -14.42
CA VAL A 82 2.82 10.71 -15.18
C VAL A 82 2.10 9.43 -14.75
N ILE A 83 1.91 9.21 -13.44
CA ILE A 83 1.15 8.05 -12.93
C ILE A 83 -0.30 8.10 -13.37
N ALA A 84 -0.93 9.29 -13.35
CA ALA A 84 -2.31 9.45 -13.82
C ALA A 84 -2.43 9.09 -15.31
N SER A 85 -1.52 9.57 -16.15
CA SER A 85 -1.46 9.21 -17.58
C SER A 85 -1.30 7.70 -17.78
N ALA A 86 -0.33 7.09 -17.08
CA ALA A 86 -0.10 5.66 -17.13
C ALA A 86 -1.35 4.85 -16.71
N PHE A 87 -2.05 5.30 -15.68
CA PHE A 87 -3.25 4.63 -15.19
C PHE A 87 -4.41 4.70 -16.19
N GLU A 88 -4.57 5.80 -16.93
CA GLU A 88 -5.57 5.86 -18.02
C GLU A 88 -5.31 4.81 -19.10
N ILE A 89 -4.04 4.58 -19.46
CA ILE A 89 -3.66 3.52 -20.41
C ILE A 89 -4.01 2.14 -19.84
N VAL A 90 -3.63 1.88 -18.58
CA VAL A 90 -3.94 0.61 -17.89
C VAL A 90 -5.44 0.34 -17.86
N LYS A 91 -6.28 1.34 -17.62
CA LYS A 91 -7.75 1.20 -17.66
C LYS A 91 -8.28 0.78 -19.02
N GLY A 92 -7.59 1.15 -20.11
CA GLY A 92 -7.92 0.71 -21.46
C GLY A 92 -7.55 -0.74 -21.77
N MET A 93 -6.80 -1.41 -20.89
CA MET A 93 -6.34 -2.78 -21.12
C MET A 93 -7.39 -3.83 -20.76
N GLN A 94 -7.39 -4.95 -21.50
CA GLN A 94 -8.27 -6.07 -21.23
C GLN A 94 -8.09 -6.63 -19.80
N ASN A 95 -6.84 -6.71 -19.32
CA ASN A 95 -6.54 -7.21 -17.97
C ASN A 95 -7.21 -6.37 -16.86
N TYR A 96 -7.33 -5.05 -17.06
CA TYR A 96 -8.03 -4.18 -16.12
C TYR A 96 -9.53 -4.50 -16.11
N THR A 97 -10.13 -4.61 -17.29
CA THR A 97 -11.54 -5.01 -17.44
C THR A 97 -11.82 -6.39 -16.83
N ASP A 98 -10.94 -7.37 -17.06
CA ASP A 98 -11.05 -8.70 -16.47
C ASP A 98 -10.94 -8.67 -14.95
N GLY A 99 -10.07 -7.79 -14.41
CA GLY A 99 -9.94 -7.55 -12.98
C GLY A 99 -11.21 -6.97 -12.37
N GLU A 100 -11.79 -5.94 -12.99
CA GLU A 100 -13.05 -5.33 -12.57
C GLU A 100 -14.21 -6.34 -12.58
N ASN A 101 -14.31 -7.15 -13.63
CA ASN A 101 -15.32 -8.21 -13.72
C ASN A 101 -15.17 -9.22 -12.57
N LYS A 102 -13.96 -9.69 -12.30
CA LYS A 102 -13.69 -10.60 -11.17
C LYS A 102 -14.00 -9.96 -9.82
N ALA A 103 -13.71 -8.68 -9.65
CA ALA A 103 -14.03 -7.96 -8.43
C ALA A 103 -15.56 -7.88 -8.22
N GLN A 104 -16.31 -7.61 -9.28
CA GLN A 104 -17.78 -7.58 -9.25
C GLN A 104 -18.40 -8.96 -8.99
N GLU A 105 -17.86 -10.01 -9.63
CA GLU A 105 -18.25 -11.41 -9.40
C GLU A 105 -18.02 -11.79 -7.93
N PHE A 106 -16.83 -11.47 -7.40
CA PHE A 106 -16.50 -11.69 -6.00
C PHE A 106 -17.47 -10.96 -5.06
N ALA A 107 -17.73 -9.68 -5.29
CA ALA A 107 -18.65 -8.88 -4.47
C ALA A 107 -20.07 -9.46 -4.46
N THR A 108 -20.54 -9.92 -5.63
CA THR A 108 -21.86 -10.55 -5.78
C THR A 108 -21.91 -11.89 -5.05
N ALA A 109 -20.93 -12.77 -5.26
CA ALA A 109 -20.86 -14.07 -4.62
C ALA A 109 -20.73 -13.95 -3.09
N HIS A 110 -19.95 -12.98 -2.61
CA HIS A 110 -19.83 -12.67 -1.18
C HIS A 110 -21.16 -12.18 -0.60
N GLY A 111 -21.88 -11.28 -1.29
CA GLY A 111 -23.20 -10.81 -0.88
C GLY A 111 -24.26 -11.92 -0.78
N HIS A 112 -24.10 -13.00 -1.56
CA HIS A 112 -24.95 -14.20 -1.50
C HIS A 112 -24.44 -15.27 -0.53
N GLY A 113 -23.36 -15.02 0.22
CA GLY A 113 -22.77 -16.00 1.14
C GLY A 113 -22.14 -17.21 0.44
N GLN A 114 -21.80 -17.08 -0.84
CA GLN A 114 -21.21 -18.14 -1.66
C GLN A 114 -19.68 -18.18 -1.60
N VAL A 115 -19.08 -17.27 -0.83
CA VAL A 115 -17.63 -17.13 -0.71
C VAL A 115 -17.21 -17.39 0.72
N ASP A 116 -16.33 -18.38 0.90
CA ASP A 116 -15.65 -18.59 2.17
C ASP A 116 -14.42 -17.70 2.26
N LEU A 117 -14.56 -16.57 2.97
CA LEU A 117 -13.47 -15.62 3.19
C LEU A 117 -12.28 -16.22 3.93
N THR A 118 -12.47 -17.31 4.69
CA THR A 118 -11.37 -17.94 5.44
C THR A 118 -10.38 -18.65 4.51
N THR A 119 -10.80 -18.97 3.29
CA THR A 119 -9.97 -19.59 2.26
C THR A 119 -9.21 -18.58 1.41
N ILE A 120 -9.58 -17.30 1.48
CA ILE A 120 -8.97 -16.24 0.70
C ILE A 120 -7.76 -15.71 1.47
N ASN A 121 -6.57 -15.87 0.88
CA ASN A 121 -5.29 -15.48 1.47
C ASN A 121 -5.03 -16.13 2.84
N PRO A 122 -5.00 -17.47 2.94
CA PRO A 122 -4.96 -18.17 4.23
C PRO A 122 -3.75 -17.78 5.09
N VAL A 123 -2.60 -17.49 4.47
CA VAL A 123 -1.39 -17.03 5.17
C VAL A 123 -1.62 -15.65 5.80
N TRP A 124 -2.17 -14.69 5.06
CA TRP A 124 -2.45 -13.35 5.59
C TRP A 124 -3.53 -13.40 6.66
N THR A 125 -4.56 -14.24 6.45
CA THR A 125 -5.64 -14.47 7.43
C THR A 125 -5.09 -15.03 8.74
N ASP A 126 -4.16 -16.00 8.68
CA ASP A 126 -3.50 -16.55 9.87
C ASP A 126 -2.67 -15.50 10.61
N ILE A 127 -1.82 -14.76 9.89
CA ILE A 127 -0.99 -13.69 10.46
C ILE A 127 -1.86 -12.63 11.16
N ILE A 128 -2.89 -12.13 10.49
CA ILE A 128 -3.78 -11.09 11.04
C ILE A 128 -4.52 -11.64 12.27
N SER A 129 -5.01 -12.87 12.21
CA SER A 129 -5.72 -13.50 13.32
C SER A 129 -4.81 -13.63 14.55
N LYS A 130 -3.57 -14.07 14.35
CA LYS A 130 -2.59 -14.18 15.43
C LYS A 130 -2.27 -12.83 16.06
N VAL A 131 -1.97 -11.82 15.24
CA VAL A 131 -1.67 -10.46 15.74
C VAL A 131 -2.84 -9.90 16.56
N ARG A 132 -4.07 -10.05 16.08
CA ARG A 132 -5.28 -9.58 16.80
C ARG A 132 -5.48 -10.30 18.13
N ASN A 133 -5.31 -11.61 18.13
CA ASN A 133 -5.49 -12.43 19.33
C ASN A 133 -4.42 -12.12 20.38
N ASP A 134 -3.16 -12.05 19.97
CA ASP A 134 -2.03 -11.76 20.87
C ASP A 134 -2.16 -10.36 21.47
N THR A 135 -2.53 -9.36 20.65
CA THR A 135 -2.79 -7.99 21.11
C THR A 135 -3.93 -7.96 22.14
N THR A 136 -5.06 -8.60 21.83
CA THR A 136 -6.21 -8.65 22.74
C THR A 136 -5.84 -9.33 24.05
N ALA A 137 -5.11 -10.45 23.99
CA ALA A 137 -4.66 -11.18 25.16
C ALA A 137 -3.78 -10.32 26.07
N GLU A 138 -2.88 -9.51 25.49
CA GLU A 138 -2.01 -8.63 26.27
C GLU A 138 -2.80 -7.53 26.99
N PHE A 139 -3.75 -6.88 26.31
CA PHE A 139 -4.62 -5.90 26.95
C PHE A 139 -5.47 -6.50 28.09
N GLN A 140 -5.99 -7.71 27.91
CA GLN A 140 -6.77 -8.37 28.95
C GLN A 140 -5.93 -8.69 30.21
N LYS A 141 -4.64 -9.00 30.08
CA LYS A 141 -3.76 -9.25 31.25
C LYS A 141 -3.71 -8.06 32.21
N TYR A 142 -3.72 -6.84 31.67
CA TYR A 142 -3.60 -5.61 32.47
C TYR A 142 -4.94 -4.92 32.76
N LYS A 143 -6.07 -5.52 32.36
CA LYS A 143 -7.39 -4.91 32.52
C LYS A 143 -7.76 -4.55 33.95
N GLY A 144 -7.34 -5.36 34.93
CA GLY A 144 -7.55 -5.03 36.35
C GLY A 144 -6.80 -3.77 36.82
N VAL A 145 -5.66 -3.47 36.20
CA VAL A 145 -4.79 -2.33 36.55
C VAL A 145 -5.19 -1.08 35.76
N LEU A 146 -5.42 -1.24 34.45
CA LEU A 146 -5.69 -0.14 33.51
C LEU A 146 -7.18 0.22 33.39
N LYS A 147 -8.09 -0.66 33.84
CA LYS A 147 -9.55 -0.43 33.85
C LYS A 147 -10.09 0.01 32.48
N ASP A 148 -10.63 1.22 32.39
CA ASP A 148 -11.26 1.78 31.18
C ASP A 148 -10.26 2.51 30.27
N THR A 149 -8.97 2.52 30.61
CA THR A 149 -7.92 3.14 29.78
C THR A 149 -7.32 2.19 28.74
N ILE A 150 -8.01 1.08 28.45
CA ILE A 150 -7.68 0.06 27.45
C ILE A 150 -8.89 -0.27 26.59
#